data_AF-A0A8T5NYL0-F1
#
_entry.id   AF-A0A8T5NYL0-F1
#
_cell.length_a   1.000
_cell.length_b   1.000
_cell.length_c   1.000
_cell.angle_alpha   90.00
_cell.angle_beta   90.00
_cell.angle_gamma   90.00
#
_symmetry.space_group_name_H-M   'P 1'
#
loop_
_entity.id
_entity.type
_entity.pdbx_description
1 polymer ?
#
loop_
_entity_poly.entity_id
_entity_poly.type
_entity_poly.pdbx_seq_one_letter_code
_entity_poly.pdbx_strand_id
1 'polypeptide(L)'
;MLIPIRCMSCGKVVADKWEAYNKEVASGKAPKKALDELEIKRYCCRSLFLTQVDMIDNITLFKSRTIPTKEDINIENIIGKHLEHVENSANPYKKEE
;
A
#
# COMPACT_ATOMS: atom_id res chain seq x y z
N MET A 1 1.40 4.45 2.24
CA MET A 1 2.44 4.37 1.21
C MET A 1 3.75 4.49 1.95
N LEU A 2 4.77 3.80 1.48
CA LEU A 2 6.08 3.79 2.14
C LEU A 2 6.70 5.18 2.12
N ILE A 3 7.43 5.53 3.19
CA ILE A 3 8.22 6.77 3.24
C ILE A 3 9.30 6.73 2.15
N PRO A 4 9.60 7.84 1.45
CA PRO A 4 10.69 7.85 0.49
C PRO A 4 12.04 7.58 1.18
N ILE A 5 12.93 6.84 0.50
CA ILE A 5 14.26 6.47 1.01
C ILE A 5 15.09 7.71 1.37
N ARG A 6 15.00 8.75 0.54
CA ARG A 6 15.69 10.04 0.70
C ARG A 6 14.68 11.17 0.67
N CYS A 7 14.99 12.26 1.36
CA CYS A 7 14.19 13.47 1.29
C CYS A 7 14.27 14.10 -0.11
N MET A 8 13.12 14.44 -0.69
CA MET A 8 12.99 14.97 -2.04
C MET A 8 13.68 16.34 -2.24
N SER A 9 13.92 17.09 -1.17
CA SER A 9 14.61 18.41 -1.26
C SER A 9 16.08 18.33 -0.87
N CYS A 10 16.39 17.69 0.28
CA CYS A 10 17.75 17.70 0.85
C CYS A 10 18.60 16.49 0.40
N GLY A 11 17.99 15.44 -0.16
CA GLY A 11 18.69 14.21 -0.56
C GLY A 11 19.22 13.35 0.59
N LYS A 12 19.05 13.78 1.85
CA LYS A 12 19.45 13.02 3.05
C LYS A 12 18.63 11.73 3.15
N VAL A 13 19.26 10.64 3.58
CA VAL A 13 18.57 9.38 3.92
C VAL A 13 17.68 9.61 5.14
N VAL A 14 16.44 9.14 5.05
CA VAL A 14 15.38 9.38 6.05
C VAL A 14 14.56 8.14 6.39
N ALA A 15 14.47 7.15 5.48
CA ALA A 15 13.62 5.98 5.69
C ALA A 15 14.04 5.11 6.88
N ASP A 16 15.33 5.08 7.21
CA ASP A 16 15.89 4.36 8.36
C ASP A 16 15.32 4.84 9.71
N LYS A 17 14.82 6.07 9.77
CA LYS A 17 14.35 6.71 11.02
C LYS A 17 12.83 6.70 11.17
N TRP A 18 12.09 6.23 10.18
CA TRP A 18 10.62 6.32 10.14
C TRP A 18 9.95 5.50 11.25
N GLU A 19 10.37 4.25 11.43
CA GLU A 19 9.80 3.36 12.45
C GLU A 19 10.06 3.90 13.87
N ALA A 20 11.28 4.39 14.12
CA ALA A 20 11.64 5.01 15.39
C ALA A 20 10.76 6.23 15.68
N TYR A 21 10.57 7.11 14.68
CA TYR A 21 9.67 8.27 14.81
C TYR A 21 8.23 7.86 15.13
N ASN A 22 7.67 6.89 14.40
CA ASN A 22 6.31 6.42 14.62
C ASN A 22 6.14 5.82 16.02
N LYS A 23 7.12 5.07 16.51
CA LYS A 23 7.11 4.50 17.87
C LYS A 23 7.11 5.60 18.94
N GLU A 24 7.95 6.62 18.80
CA GLU A 24 8.00 7.74 19.73
C GLU A 24 6.67 8.52 19.73
N VAL A 25 6.11 8.81 18.55
CA VAL A 25 4.82 9.52 18.44
C VAL A 25 3.66 8.67 18.98
N ALA A 26 3.65 7.36 18.70
CA ALA A 26 2.65 6.44 19.23
C ALA A 26 2.70 6.32 20.76
N SER A 27 3.87 6.54 21.38
CA SER A 27 4.01 6.60 22.83
C SER A 27 3.46 7.90 23.46
N GLY A 28 2.94 8.83 22.65
CA GLY A 28 2.38 10.12 23.09
C GLY A 28 3.39 11.25 23.14
N LYS A 29 4.61 11.04 22.62
CA LYS A 29 5.64 12.09 22.55
C LYS A 29 5.27 13.13 21.51
N ALA A 30 5.55 14.40 21.82
CA ALA A 30 5.36 15.49 20.87
C ALA A 30 6.23 15.27 19.60
N PRO A 31 5.68 15.41 18.38
CA PRO A 31 6.40 15.18 17.13
C PRO A 31 7.71 15.97 17.02
N LYS A 32 7.71 17.21 17.51
CA LYS A 32 8.91 18.06 17.54
C LYS A 32 10.07 17.41 18.33
N LYS A 33 9.77 16.90 19.53
CA LYS A 33 10.79 16.27 20.39
C LYS A 33 11.32 14.98 19.77
N ALA A 34 10.44 14.17 19.18
CA ALA A 34 10.84 12.95 18.46
C ALA A 34 11.80 13.26 17.28
N LEU A 35 11.50 14.31 16.50
CA LEU A 35 12.36 14.73 15.38
C LEU A 35 13.70 15.32 15.83
N ASP A 36 13.72 16.01 16.97
CA ASP A 36 14.93 16.59 17.56
C ASP A 36 15.88 15.48 18.04
N GLU A 37 15.37 14.44 18.70
CA GLU A 37 16.16 13.29 19.16
C GLU A 37 16.69 12.42 18.03
N LEU A 38 15.94 12.29 16.93
CA LEU A 38 16.38 11.60 15.72
C LEU A 38 17.38 12.42 14.88
N GLU A 39 17.83 13.57 15.39
CA GLU A 39 18.80 14.48 14.76
C GLU A 39 18.38 14.97 13.36
N ILE A 40 17.08 15.12 13.14
CA ILE A 40 16.55 15.68 11.90
C ILE A 40 16.50 17.19 12.06
N LYS A 41 17.55 17.89 11.61
CA LYS A 41 17.69 19.35 11.81
C LYS A 41 16.98 20.20 10.75
N ARG A 42 17.05 19.79 9.48
CA ARG A 42 16.54 20.61 8.36
C ARG A 42 15.02 20.51 8.25
N TYR A 43 14.36 21.64 8.02
CA TYR A 43 12.90 21.72 7.93
C TYR A 43 12.32 20.88 6.78
N CYS A 44 12.99 20.79 5.64
CA CYS A 44 12.52 20.02 4.49
C CYS A 44 12.46 18.52 4.79
N CYS A 45 13.49 18.00 5.48
CA CYS A 45 13.51 16.62 5.91
C CYS A 45 12.51 16.41 7.08
N ARG A 46 12.22 17.42 7.94
CA ARG A 46 11.14 17.36 8.97
C ARG A 46 9.73 17.35 8.39
N SER A 47 9.48 18.19 7.39
CA SER A 47 8.17 18.29 6.74
C SER A 47 7.73 16.93 6.21
N LEU A 48 8.67 16.15 5.66
CA LEU A 48 8.40 14.80 5.19
C LEU A 48 7.79 13.91 6.29
N PHE A 49 8.36 13.88 7.49
CA PHE A 49 7.86 13.04 8.59
C PHE A 49 6.51 13.51 9.12
N LEU A 50 6.24 14.81 9.09
CA LEU A 50 4.98 15.38 9.57
C LEU A 50 3.82 15.10 8.61
N THR A 51 4.09 15.02 7.30
CA THR A 51 3.05 14.86 6.27
C THR A 51 2.91 13.43 5.76
N GLN A 52 3.85 12.54 6.08
CA GLN A 52 3.83 11.16 5.60
C GLN A 52 2.67 10.38 6.25
N VAL A 53 1.88 9.70 5.42
CA VAL A 53 0.78 8.83 5.86
C VAL A 53 0.96 7.44 5.26
N ASP A 54 1.00 6.42 6.12
CA ASP A 54 1.11 5.06 5.64
C ASP A 54 -0.24 4.39 5.37
N MET A 55 -0.69 4.50 4.12
CA MET A 55 -1.82 3.72 3.57
C MET A 55 -1.45 2.31 3.02
N ILE A 56 -0.24 1.77 3.26
CA ILE A 56 0.14 0.48 2.65
C ILE A 56 -0.81 -0.64 3.07
N ASP A 57 -1.13 -0.72 4.37
CA ASP A 57 -2.01 -1.76 4.92
C ASP A 57 -3.38 -1.74 4.24
N ASN A 58 -3.95 -0.54 4.05
CA ASN A 58 -5.24 -0.37 3.38
C ASN A 58 -5.20 -0.80 1.90
N ILE A 59 -4.10 -0.53 1.20
CA ILE A 59 -3.97 -0.85 -0.23
C ILE A 59 -3.72 -2.35 -0.43
N THR A 60 -2.99 -3.01 0.46
CA THR A 60 -2.66 -4.44 0.35
C THR A 60 -3.89 -5.36 0.41
N LEU A 61 -5.01 -4.87 0.96
CA LEU A 61 -6.30 -5.58 0.96
C LEU A 61 -6.84 -5.82 -0.45
N PHE A 62 -6.41 -5.00 -1.42
CA PHE A 62 -6.84 -5.11 -2.81
C PHE A 62 -5.79 -5.85 -3.64
N LYS A 63 -6.14 -7.05 -4.11
CA LYS A 63 -5.35 -7.72 -5.15
C LYS A 63 -5.56 -6.97 -6.47
N SER A 64 -4.48 -6.42 -7.03
CA SER A 64 -4.49 -6.05 -8.44
C SER A 64 -4.67 -7.32 -9.28
N ARG A 65 -5.27 -7.18 -10.46
CA ARG A 65 -5.42 -8.29 -11.42
C ARG A 65 -4.03 -8.83 -11.75
N THR A 66 -3.66 -9.97 -11.16
CA THR A 66 -2.38 -10.60 -11.40
C THR A 66 -2.35 -11.14 -12.83
N ILE A 67 -1.23 -10.96 -13.52
CA ILE A 67 -0.90 -11.80 -14.68
C ILE A 67 -0.99 -13.24 -14.17
N PRO A 68 -1.76 -14.14 -14.82
CA PRO A 68 -1.95 -15.48 -14.29
C PRO A 68 -0.58 -16.12 -14.08
N THR A 69 -0.32 -16.57 -12.85
CA THR A 69 0.87 -17.36 -12.57
C THR A 69 0.70 -18.71 -13.26
N LYS A 70 1.79 -19.44 -13.55
CA LYS A 70 1.69 -20.75 -14.24
C LYS A 70 0.74 -21.73 -13.53
N GLU A 71 0.52 -21.55 -12.24
CA GLU A 71 -0.40 -22.32 -11.40
C GLU A 71 -1.88 -21.96 -11.66
N ASP A 72 -2.19 -20.70 -11.98
CA ASP A 72 -3.53 -20.23 -12.35
C ASP A 72 -3.93 -20.59 -13.80
N ILE A 73 -2.96 -21.02 -14.63
CA ILE A 73 -3.17 -21.43 -16.03
C ILE A 73 -3.71 -22.86 -16.11
N ASN A 74 -3.78 -23.60 -15.00
CA ASN A 74 -4.28 -24.97 -15.01
C ASN A 74 -5.75 -24.97 -15.47
N ILE A 75 -5.97 -25.47 -16.68
CA ILE A 75 -7.17 -25.24 -17.52
C ILE A 75 -8.47 -25.63 -16.80
N GLU A 76 -8.39 -26.60 -15.89
CA GLU A 76 -9.52 -27.08 -15.09
C GLU A 76 -10.11 -26.01 -14.15
N ASN A 77 -9.27 -25.16 -13.53
CA ASN A 77 -9.73 -24.11 -12.62
C ASN A 77 -10.22 -22.85 -13.36
N ILE A 78 -9.78 -22.65 -14.61
CA ILE A 78 -10.25 -21.56 -15.47
C ILE A 78 -11.67 -21.87 -15.96
N ILE A 79 -11.94 -23.10 -16.42
CA ILE A 79 -13.27 -23.48 -16.91
C ILE A 79 -14.27 -23.63 -15.75
N GLY A 80 -13.83 -24.18 -14.60
CA GLY A 80 -14.70 -24.40 -13.44
C GLY A 80 -15.31 -23.13 -12.84
N LYS A 81 -14.53 -22.04 -12.72
CA LYS A 81 -15.04 -20.75 -12.19
C LYS A 81 -15.71 -19.88 -13.25
N HIS A 82 -15.37 -20.04 -14.53
CA HIS A 82 -15.99 -19.26 -15.59
C HIS A 82 -17.44 -19.68 -15.84
N LEU A 83 -17.79 -20.95 -15.59
CA LEU A 83 -19.16 -21.46 -15.68
C LEU A 83 -20.10 -20.85 -14.62
N GLU A 84 -19.67 -20.69 -13.37
CA GLU A 84 -20.52 -20.10 -12.32
C GLU A 84 -20.82 -18.61 -12.52
N HIS A 85 -19.91 -17.87 -13.15
CA HIS A 85 -20.10 -16.44 -13.46
C HIS A 85 -20.91 -16.21 -14.74
N VAL A 86 -20.80 -17.13 -15.72
CA VAL A 86 -21.56 -17.05 -16.98
C VAL A 86 -23.03 -17.45 -16.78
N GLU A 87 -23.33 -18.32 -15.81
CA GLU A 87 -24.72 -18.72 -15.51
C GLU A 87 -25.53 -17.63 -14.76
N ASN A 88 -24.88 -16.75 -13.98
CA ASN A 88 -25.58 -15.80 -13.09
C ASN A 88 -25.58 -14.33 -13.52
N SER A 89 -24.93 -13.96 -14.63
CA SER A 89 -25.07 -12.61 -15.20
C SER A 89 -25.40 -12.68 -16.69
N ALA A 90 -26.69 -12.85 -16.98
CA ALA A 90 -27.35 -12.41 -18.20
C ALA A 90 -26.68 -12.84 -19.52
N ASN A 91 -27.07 -14.00 -20.05
CA ASN A 91 -27.35 -14.04 -21.49
C ASN A 91 -28.70 -13.32 -21.70
N PRO A 92 -28.74 -12.13 -22.32
CA PRO A 92 -29.96 -11.35 -22.53
C PRO A 92 -30.85 -11.86 -23.68
N TYR A 93 -30.51 -13.00 -24.30
CA TYR A 93 -31.25 -13.58 -25.44
C TYR A 93 -31.46 -15.11 -25.32
N LYS A 94 -32.36 -15.55 -24.43
CA LYS A 94 -33.07 -16.84 -24.61
C LYS A 94 -34.55 -16.55 -24.77
N LYS A 95 -34.99 -16.51 -26.04
CA LYS A 95 -36.39 -16.50 -26.46
C LYS A 95 -36.98 -17.90 -26.26
N GLU A 96 -38.21 -17.90 -25.74
CA GLU A 96 -39.36 -18.74 -26.10
C GLU A 96 -39.08 -20.18 -26.58
N GLU A 97 -39.43 -21.14 -25.73
CA GLU A 97 -40.35 -22.25 -26.03
C GLU A 97 -41.17 -22.57 -24.77
#